data_AF-A0A955NGU9-F1
#
_entry.id   AF-A0A955NGU9-F1
#
_cell.length_a   1.000
_cell.length_b   1.000
_cell.length_c   1.000
_cell.angle_alpha   90.00
_cell.angle_beta   90.00
_cell.angle_gamma   90.00
#
_symmetry.space_group_name_H-M   'P 1'
#
loop_
_entity.id
_entity.type
_entity.pdbx_description
1 polymer ?
#
loop_
_entity_poly.entity_id
_entity_poly.type
_entity_poly.pdbx_seq_one_letter_code
_entity_poly.pdbx_strand_id
1 'polypeptide(L)'
;FLLGVTTKDQPKNLTAIMGDDLKYSSDQILTAEFPLECEMKLRKNGQVVLEEQGRELVYPIGEPGVYRLEGWLTVDGEDRAWIYANPVYLR
;
A
#
# COMPACT_ATOMS: atom_id res chain seq x y z
N PHE A 1 9.47 -5.99 3.56
CA PHE A 1 8.33 -5.23 3.00
C PHE A 1 8.23 -3.93 3.76
N LEU A 2 8.08 -2.82 3.05
CA LEU A 2 7.84 -1.51 3.64
C LEU A 2 6.64 -0.89 2.93
N LEU A 3 5.64 -0.47 3.70
CA LEU A 3 4.53 0.36 3.23
C LEU A 3 4.67 1.72 3.89
N GLY A 4 4.61 2.77 3.08
CA GLY A 4 4.76 4.14 3.54
C GLY A 4 3.91 5.13 2.77
N VAL A 5 3.90 6.35 3.27
CA VAL A 5 3.31 7.51 2.61
C VAL A 5 4.40 8.52 2.34
N THR A 6 4.39 9.07 1.14
CA THR A 6 5.21 10.20 0.72
C THR A 6 4.30 11.29 0.18
N THR A 7 4.88 12.41 -0.23
CA THR A 7 4.16 13.49 -0.92
C THR A 7 4.71 13.65 -2.34
N LYS A 8 3.90 14.19 -3.24
CA LYS A 8 4.27 14.44 -4.66
C LYS A 8 5.55 15.26 -4.81
N ASP A 9 5.79 16.20 -3.91
CA ASP A 9 6.99 17.06 -3.88
C ASP A 9 8.22 16.36 -3.26
N GLN A 10 8.01 15.38 -2.38
CA GLN A 10 9.09 14.64 -1.70
C GLN A 10 8.90 13.11 -1.79
N PRO A 11 8.98 12.51 -3.00
CA PRO A 11 8.67 11.10 -3.21
C PRO A 11 9.68 10.12 -2.56
N LYS A 12 10.81 10.62 -2.05
CA LYS A 12 11.84 9.81 -1.35
C LYS A 12 11.78 9.94 0.17
N ASN A 13 11.02 10.90 0.71
CA ASN A 13 10.91 11.12 2.15
C ASN A 13 9.59 10.56 2.64
N LEU A 14 9.67 9.53 3.46
CA LEU A 14 8.50 9.00 4.14
C LEU A 14 7.98 10.03 5.15
N THR A 15 6.71 10.40 5.01
CA THR A 15 5.97 11.19 5.98
C THR A 15 5.24 10.31 6.98
N ALA A 16 5.01 9.03 6.63
CA ALA A 16 4.37 8.03 7.47
C ALA A 16 4.74 6.60 7.05
N ILE A 17 4.46 5.64 7.93
CA ILE A 17 4.56 4.20 7.66
C ILE A 17 3.27 3.47 8.04
N MET A 18 3.18 2.18 7.69
CA MET A 18 2.08 1.32 8.11
C MET A 18 1.83 1.37 9.62
N GLY A 19 0.56 1.50 10.02
CA GLY A 19 0.13 1.68 11.41
C GLY A 19 -0.09 3.13 11.82
N ASP A 20 0.45 4.10 11.06
CA ASP A 20 0.31 5.52 11.38
C ASP A 20 -1.07 6.10 11.00
N ASP A 21 -1.37 7.23 11.64
CA ASP A 21 -2.56 8.05 11.43
C ASP A 21 -2.13 9.46 11.00
N LEU A 22 -2.46 9.84 9.77
CA LEU A 22 -2.14 11.15 9.22
C LEU A 22 -3.40 11.85 8.72
N LYS A 23 -3.33 13.18 8.77
CA LYS A 23 -4.30 14.02 8.07
C LYS A 23 -4.18 13.78 6.57
N TYR A 24 -5.32 13.62 5.92
CA TYR A 24 -5.41 13.50 4.47
C TYR A 24 -5.00 14.79 3.76
N SER A 25 -4.26 14.63 2.67
CA SER A 25 -3.95 15.68 1.71
C SER A 25 -3.87 15.10 0.30
N SER A 26 -4.28 15.88 -0.70
CA SER A 26 -4.35 15.47 -2.12
C SER A 26 -3.00 15.26 -2.80
N ASP A 27 -1.91 15.57 -2.11
CA ASP A 27 -0.53 15.38 -2.56
C ASP A 27 0.11 14.10 -2.01
N GLN A 28 -0.60 13.34 -1.18
CA GLN A 28 -0.08 12.09 -0.62
C GLN A 28 -0.02 10.98 -1.67
N ILE A 29 1.04 10.18 -1.60
CA ILE A 29 1.28 9.00 -2.41
C ILE A 29 1.57 7.84 -1.46
N LEU A 30 0.88 6.73 -1.66
CA LEU A 30 1.17 5.49 -0.97
C LEU A 30 2.23 4.72 -1.76
N THR A 31 3.34 4.36 -1.11
CA THR A 31 4.43 3.63 -1.72
C THR A 31 4.71 2.34 -0.98
N ALA A 32 5.10 1.29 -1.70
CA ALA A 32 5.56 0.07 -1.07
C ALA A 32 6.63 -0.66 -1.86
N GLU A 33 7.46 -1.41 -1.14
CA GLU A 33 8.43 -2.35 -1.73
C GLU A 33 8.29 -3.73 -1.07
N PHE A 34 8.14 -4.75 -1.90
CA PHE A 34 8.13 -6.15 -1.52
C PHE A 34 9.51 -6.79 -1.71
N PRO A 35 9.85 -7.83 -0.93
CA PRO A 35 11.11 -8.57 -1.12
C PRO A 35 11.12 -9.41 -2.41
N LEU A 36 9.94 -9.82 -2.88
CA LEU A 36 9.72 -10.68 -4.04
C LEU A 36 8.55 -10.10 -4.86
N GLU A 37 8.51 -10.44 -6.14
CA GLU A 37 7.35 -10.16 -6.98
C GLU A 37 6.13 -10.93 -6.47
N CYS A 38 4.99 -10.25 -6.35
CA CYS A 38 3.76 -10.80 -5.81
C CYS A 38 2.54 -10.11 -6.42
N GLU A 39 1.37 -10.72 -6.29
CA GLU A 39 0.11 -10.04 -6.58
C GLU A 39 -0.20 -9.11 -5.39
N MET A 40 -0.21 -7.81 -5.67
CA MET A 40 -0.47 -6.76 -4.70
C MET A 40 -1.95 -6.39 -4.73
N LYS A 41 -2.61 -6.38 -3.56
CA LYS A 41 -4.00 -5.92 -3.43
C LYS A 41 -4.06 -4.74 -2.48
N LEU A 42 -4.31 -3.55 -3.02
CA LEU A 42 -4.55 -2.37 -2.20
C LEU A 42 -6.04 -2.30 -1.87
N ARG A 43 -6.34 -2.26 -0.57
CA ARG A 43 -7.70 -2.07 -0.06
C ARG A 43 -7.87 -0.69 0.55
N LYS A 44 -8.98 -0.04 0.23
CA LYS A 44 -9.48 1.17 0.89
C LYS A 44 -10.79 0.82 1.60
N ASN A 45 -10.85 1.01 2.92
CA ASN A 45 -12.04 0.71 3.73
C ASN A 45 -12.57 -0.73 3.51
N GLY A 46 -11.67 -1.69 3.34
CA GLY A 46 -11.98 -3.11 3.10
C GLY A 46 -12.26 -3.48 1.65
N GLN A 47 -12.48 -2.51 0.75
CA GLN A 47 -12.71 -2.76 -0.68
C GLN A 47 -11.41 -2.69 -1.46
N VAL A 48 -11.21 -3.61 -2.41
CA VAL A 48 -10.05 -3.56 -3.31
C VAL A 48 -10.19 -2.37 -4.24
N VAL A 49 -9.17 -1.52 -4.29
CA VAL A 49 -9.08 -0.35 -5.19
C VAL A 49 -7.96 -0.48 -6.22
N LEU A 50 -7.06 -1.44 -6.04
CA LEU A 50 -6.02 -1.81 -7.01
C LEU A 50 -5.63 -3.28 -6.81
N GLU A 51 -5.48 -4.00 -7.92
CA GLU A 51 -4.78 -5.29 -7.99
C GLU A 51 -3.70 -5.19 -9.07
N GLU A 52 -2.46 -5.54 -8.75
CA GLU A 52 -1.33 -5.45 -9.68
C GLU A 52 -0.27 -6.48 -9.34
N GLN A 53 0.35 -7.09 -10.36
CA GLN A 53 1.52 -7.94 -10.17
C GLN A 53 2.78 -7.07 -10.15
N GLY A 54 3.62 -7.22 -9.14
CA GLY A 54 4.87 -6.48 -9.08
C GLY A 54 5.60 -6.61 -7.76
N ARG A 55 6.69 -5.83 -7.66
CA ARG A 55 7.50 -5.73 -6.45
C ARG A 55 7.40 -4.36 -5.78
N GLU A 56 6.95 -3.34 -6.51
CA GLU A 56 6.83 -1.97 -6.03
C GLU A 56 5.43 -1.45 -6.31
N LEU A 57 4.93 -0.61 -5.40
CA LEU A 57 3.66 0.08 -5.56
C LEU A 57 3.90 1.59 -5.48
N VAL A 58 3.27 2.34 -6.39
CA VAL A 58 3.14 3.80 -6.30
C VAL A 58 1.67 4.13 -6.59
N TYR A 59 0.94 4.56 -5.57
CA TYR A 59 -0.49 4.83 -5.67
C TYR A 59 -0.82 6.25 -5.20
N PRO A 60 -1.23 7.16 -6.11
CA PRO A 60 -1.72 8.48 -5.73
C PRO A 60 -3.01 8.37 -4.90
N ILE A 61 -3.02 8.96 -3.71
CA ILE A 61 -4.20 8.93 -2.84
C ILE A 61 -5.17 10.03 -3.29
N GLY A 62 -6.34 9.64 -3.79
CA GLY A 62 -7.38 10.58 -4.24
C GLY A 62 -8.39 10.98 -3.17
N GLU A 63 -8.52 10.21 -2.09
CA GLU A 63 -9.57 10.38 -1.09
C GLU A 63 -9.10 9.87 0.29
N PRO A 64 -9.62 10.42 1.41
CA PRO A 64 -9.34 9.88 2.74
C PRO A 64 -9.90 8.46 2.92
N GLY A 65 -9.32 7.72 3.85
CA GLY A 65 -9.74 6.36 4.17
C GLY A 65 -8.68 5.54 4.88
N VAL A 66 -9.03 4.29 5.15
CA VAL A 66 -8.12 3.30 5.74
C VAL A 66 -7.55 2.45 4.62
N TYR A 67 -6.25 2.58 4.38
CA TYR A 67 -5.53 1.89 3.32
C TYR A 67 -4.76 0.70 3.87
N ARG A 68 -4.92 -0.48 3.29
CA ARG A 68 -4.14 -1.69 3.61
C ARG A 68 -3.63 -2.32 2.33
N LEU A 69 -2.35 -2.63 2.30
CA LEU A 69 -1.74 -3.37 1.22
C LEU A 69 -1.56 -4.84 1.60
N GLU A 70 -1.89 -5.72 0.67
CA GLU A 70 -1.71 -7.17 0.79
C GLU A 70 -0.76 -7.64 -0.32
N GLY A 71 0.08 -8.63 -0.03
CA GLY A 71 0.89 -9.33 -1.02
C GLY A 71 0.53 -10.81 -1.05
N TRP A 72 0.30 -11.36 -2.24
CA TRP A 72 -0.13 -12.72 -2.48
C TRP A 72 0.86 -13.44 -3.41
N LEU A 73 1.16 -14.70 -3.12
CA LEU A 73 2.06 -15.54 -3.91
C LEU A 73 1.33 -16.80 -4.36
N THR A 74 1.55 -17.22 -5.60
CA THR A 74 1.15 -18.55 -6.06
C THR A 74 2.23 -19.56 -5.66
N VAL A 75 1.87 -20.50 -4.78
CA VAL A 75 2.76 -21.57 -4.30
C VAL A 75 2.08 -22.90 -4.58
N ASP A 76 2.75 -23.78 -5.32
CA ASP A 76 2.22 -25.08 -5.75
C ASP A 76 0.86 -25.00 -6.46
N GLY A 77 0.65 -23.93 -7.24
CA GLY A 77 -0.57 -23.70 -8.02
C GLY A 77 -1.73 -23.09 -7.23
N GLU A 78 -1.52 -22.73 -5.97
CA GLU A 78 -2.52 -22.09 -5.11
C GLU A 78 -2.09 -20.69 -4.68
N ASP A 79 -3.00 -19.74 -4.74
CA ASP A 79 -2.75 -18.37 -4.27
C ASP A 79 -2.84 -18.30 -2.75
N ARG A 80 -1.77 -17.80 -2.15
CA ARG A 80 -1.62 -17.71 -0.70
C ARG A 80 -1.25 -16.29 -0.31
N ALA A 81 -1.97 -15.77 0.67
CA ALA A 81 -1.59 -14.51 1.27
C ALA A 81 -0.23 -14.65 1.95
N TRP A 82 0.71 -13.81 1.54
CA TRP A 82 2.06 -13.77 2.08
C TRP A 82 2.21 -12.66 3.11
N ILE A 83 1.67 -11.47 2.82
CA ILE A 83 1.79 -10.29 3.67
C ILE A 83 0.43 -9.58 3.77
N TYR A 84 0.04 -9.25 4.99
CA TYR A 84 -1.00 -8.26 5.28
C TYR A 84 -0.36 -7.08 6.02
N ALA A 85 -0.25 -5.93 5.37
CA ALA A 85 0.28 -4.74 6.01
C ALA A 85 -0.67 -4.25 7.12
N ASN A 86 -0.11 -3.58 8.13
CA ASN A 86 -0.93 -2.75 9.00
C ASN A 86 -1.56 -1.63 8.17
N PRO A 87 -2.80 -1.21 8.50
CA PRO A 87 -3.43 -0.12 7.79
C PRO A 87 -2.68 1.20 8.00
N VAL A 88 -2.74 2.07 7.01
CA VAL A 88 -2.45 3.50 7.13
C VAL A 88 -3.78 4.23 7.19
N TYR A 89 -3.97 5.08 8.20
CA TYR A 89 -5.19 5.85 8.38
C TYR A 89 -4.99 7.26 7.82
N LEU A 90 -5.79 7.64 6.82
CA LEU A 90 -5.80 8.98 6.25
C LEU A 90 -7.14 9.64 6.52
N ARG A 91 -7.16 10.66 7.38
CA ARG A 91 -8.40 11.31 7.88
C ARG A 91 -8.55 12.76 7.45
#